data_AF-A0A8I2DXS9-F1
#
_entry.id   AF-A0A8I2DXS9-F1
#
_cell.length_a   1.000
_cell.length_b   1.000
_cell.length_c   1.000
_cell.angle_alpha   90.00
_cell.angle_beta   90.00
_cell.angle_gamma   90.00
#
_symmetry.space_group_name_H-M   'P 1'
#
loop_
_entity.id
_entity.type
_entity.pdbx_description
1 polymer ?
#
loop_
_entity_poly.entity_id
_entity_poly.type
_entity_poly.pdbx_seq_one_letter_code
_entity_poly.pdbx_strand_id
1 'polypeptide(L)'
;MTNDTRTPAAPLPIAPGTWALDPFHSSVNFTIRHLGIAKVRGRFTGFDTELHVGRTVEETRVSATIDLASIDTGNADRDAHVRASDLLDVEKRPKMAFRSTRVSGAGEDWTMDGELTIGDVTRPVTLAVEFGGLVDVPMEGAGRHAGFEATGEIRRSEYGLDFAPGLLGEVVKIQLDMQFVEPAAA
;
A
#
# COMPACT_ATOMS: atom_id res chain seq x y z
N MET A 1 10.75 14.28 41.99
CA MET A 1 11.50 14.21 40.72
C MET A 1 11.38 12.78 40.23
N THR A 2 10.36 12.49 39.41
CA THR A 2 10.17 11.16 38.81
C THR A 2 11.02 11.10 37.55
N ASN A 3 12.08 10.29 37.60
CA ASN A 3 12.96 10.04 36.47
C ASN A 3 12.20 9.17 35.46
N ASP A 4 11.56 9.82 34.48
CA ASP A 4 10.86 9.16 33.40
C ASP A 4 11.91 8.57 32.47
N THR A 5 12.24 7.29 32.71
CA THR A 5 13.25 6.58 31.93
C THR A 5 12.59 6.18 30.62
N ARG A 6 12.54 7.11 29.66
CA ARG A 6 12.11 6.81 28.30
C ARG A 6 13.17 5.88 27.69
N THR A 7 12.85 4.59 27.59
CA THR A 7 13.64 3.64 26.82
C THR A 7 13.89 4.24 25.43
N PRO A 8 15.16 4.36 24.98
CA PRO A 8 15.43 4.85 23.63
C PRO A 8 14.72 3.94 22.63
N ALA A 9 13.96 4.54 21.72
CA ALA A 9 13.32 3.80 20.64
C ALA A 9 14.38 3.04 19.86
N ALA A 10 14.08 1.79 19.48
CA ALA A 10 14.97 1.01 18.63
C ALA A 10 15.25 1.80 17.33
N PRO A 11 16.51 1.83 16.86
CA PRO A 11 16.85 2.55 15.65
C PRO A 11 16.05 1.98 14.46
N LEU A 12 15.55 2.87 13.60
CA LEU A 12 14.91 2.48 12.36
C LEU A 12 15.92 1.74 11.46
N PRO A 13 15.48 0.75 10.67
CA PRO A 13 16.38 -0.07 9.85
C PRO A 13 16.92 0.66 8.61
N ILE A 14 16.45 1.89 8.35
CA ILE A 14 16.76 2.70 7.17
C ILE A 14 16.95 4.18 7.57
N ALA A 15 17.66 4.95 6.75
CA ALA A 15 18.00 6.34 7.05
C ALA A 15 16.78 7.27 7.04
N PRO A 16 16.75 8.32 7.90
CA PRO A 16 15.73 9.37 7.82
C PRO A 16 15.78 10.12 6.48
N GLY A 17 14.62 10.59 6.04
CA GLY A 17 14.44 11.38 4.82
C GLY A 17 13.28 10.89 3.97
N THR A 18 13.06 11.54 2.82
CA THR A 18 12.04 11.14 1.85
C THR A 18 12.63 10.15 0.86
N TRP A 19 12.13 8.92 0.90
CA TRP A 19 12.52 7.83 0.03
C TRP A 19 11.65 7.84 -1.23
N ALA A 20 12.28 7.86 -2.40
CA ALA A 20 11.59 7.89 -3.68
C ALA A 20 11.15 6.47 -4.08
N LEU A 21 9.93 6.31 -4.59
CA LEU A 21 9.46 5.04 -5.13
C LEU A 21 10.32 4.62 -6.33
N ASP A 22 10.70 3.35 -6.40
CA ASP A 22 11.10 2.69 -7.63
C ASP A 22 9.87 2.06 -8.31
N PRO A 23 9.34 2.66 -9.39
CA PRO A 23 8.12 2.18 -10.02
C PRO A 23 8.31 0.86 -10.81
N PHE A 24 9.56 0.48 -11.11
CA PHE A 24 9.82 -0.73 -11.91
C PHE A 24 9.84 -2.00 -11.07
N HIS A 25 10.11 -1.86 -9.76
CA HIS A 25 10.18 -2.97 -8.81
C HIS A 25 9.11 -2.85 -7.71
N SER A 26 8.05 -2.10 -7.99
CA SER A 26 6.91 -1.95 -7.08
C SER A 26 5.62 -2.42 -7.73
N SER A 27 4.70 -2.99 -6.95
CA SER A 27 3.42 -3.47 -7.43
C SER A 27 2.31 -3.37 -6.39
N VAL A 28 1.11 -3.04 -6.86
CA VAL A 28 -0.12 -3.00 -6.06
C VAL A 28 -1.05 -4.09 -6.57
N ASN A 29 -1.10 -5.21 -5.85
CA ASN A 29 -1.89 -6.38 -6.23
C ASN A 29 -3.08 -6.57 -5.30
N PHE A 30 -4.13 -7.18 -5.85
CA PHE A 30 -5.28 -7.62 -5.07
C PHE A 30 -5.78 -8.99 -5.50
N THR A 31 -6.51 -9.64 -4.59
CA THR A 31 -7.20 -10.90 -4.87
C THR A 31 -8.59 -10.89 -4.27
N ILE A 32 -9.58 -11.34 -5.05
CA ILE A 32 -10.96 -11.54 -4.61
C ILE A 32 -11.43 -12.95 -4.98
N ARG A 33 -12.34 -13.53 -4.17
CA ARG A 33 -12.93 -14.83 -4.48
C ARG A 33 -14.10 -14.68 -5.45
N HIS A 34 -14.17 -15.59 -6.42
CA HIS A 34 -15.30 -15.77 -7.33
C HIS A 34 -16.01 -17.09 -6.99
N LEU A 35 -17.31 -17.00 -6.72
CA LEU A 35 -18.18 -18.11 -6.30
C LEU A 35 -17.66 -18.89 -5.08
N GLY A 36 -16.81 -18.27 -4.26
CA GLY A 36 -16.10 -18.92 -3.13
C GLY A 36 -14.99 -19.91 -3.53
N ILE A 37 -15.01 -20.43 -4.76
CA ILE A 37 -14.17 -21.55 -5.21
C ILE A 37 -12.90 -21.13 -5.94
N ALA A 38 -12.91 -19.99 -6.64
CA ALA A 38 -11.77 -19.53 -7.44
C ALA A 38 -11.28 -18.15 -6.99
N LYS A 39 -10.05 -17.80 -7.35
CA LYS A 39 -9.45 -16.48 -7.08
C LYS A 39 -9.32 -15.71 -8.38
N VAL A 40 -9.90 -14.53 -8.44
CA VAL A 40 -9.57 -13.51 -9.43
C VAL A 40 -8.45 -12.66 -8.85
N ARG A 41 -7.38 -12.50 -9.61
CA ARG A 41 -6.25 -11.64 -9.28
C ARG A 41 -6.27 -10.43 -10.18
N GLY A 42 -5.89 -9.29 -9.63
CA GLY A 42 -5.69 -8.08 -10.41
C GLY A 42 -4.64 -7.21 -9.75
N ARG A 43 -4.33 -6.13 -10.44
CA ARG A 43 -3.35 -5.12 -10.01
C ARG A 43 -3.80 -3.73 -10.45
N PHE A 44 -3.21 -2.72 -9.85
CA PHE A 44 -3.28 -1.35 -10.35
C PHE A 44 -1.92 -0.98 -10.95
N THR A 45 -1.93 -0.44 -12.16
CA THR A 45 -0.72 -0.11 -12.93
C THR A 45 -0.32 1.36 -12.84
N GLY A 46 -1.20 2.22 -12.35
CA GLY A 46 -0.98 3.64 -12.11
C GLY A 46 -1.11 3.94 -10.62
N PHE A 47 0.02 4.11 -9.96
CA PHE A 47 0.08 4.48 -8.56
C PHE A 47 1.33 5.32 -8.28
N ASP A 48 1.27 6.05 -7.18
CA ASP A 48 2.39 6.83 -6.66
C ASP A 48 2.37 6.74 -5.13
N THR A 49 3.53 6.83 -4.51
CA THR A 49 3.66 6.75 -3.05
C THR A 49 4.87 7.54 -2.55
N GLU A 50 4.71 8.15 -1.40
CA GLU A 50 5.75 8.86 -0.68
C GLU A 50 6.00 8.17 0.66
N LEU A 51 7.25 7.75 0.88
CA LEU A 51 7.74 7.25 2.16
C LEU A 51 8.62 8.33 2.80
N HIS A 52 8.15 8.93 3.88
CA HIS A 52 8.96 9.80 4.73
C HIS A 52 9.40 9.04 5.97
N VAL A 53 10.69 8.81 6.12
CA VAL A 53 11.29 8.17 7.29
C VAL A 53 11.73 9.26 8.27
N GLY A 54 11.16 9.24 9.47
CA GLY A 54 11.53 10.17 10.53
C GLY A 54 12.80 9.78 11.26
N ARG A 55 13.18 10.53 12.30
CA ARG A 55 14.24 10.10 13.22
C ARG A 55 13.78 9.01 14.17
N THR A 56 12.46 8.95 14.41
CA THR A 56 11.80 7.91 15.17
C THR A 56 10.65 7.30 14.36
N VAL A 57 10.21 6.09 14.74
CA VAL A 57 9.08 5.43 14.06
C VAL A 57 7.80 6.27 14.09
N GLU A 58 7.58 7.04 15.14
CA GLU A 58 6.42 7.91 15.28
C GLU A 58 6.44 9.11 14.33
N GLU A 59 7.59 9.43 13.74
CA GLU A 59 7.76 10.48 12.74
C GLU A 59 7.70 9.93 11.30
N THR A 60 7.70 8.60 11.13
CA THR A 60 7.60 7.94 9.81
C THR A 60 6.17 7.99 9.27
N ARG A 61 6.03 8.35 7.99
CA ARG A 61 4.74 8.51 7.31
C ARG A 61 4.80 7.88 5.92
N VAL A 62 3.69 7.29 5.51
CA VAL A 62 3.45 6.81 4.15
C VAL A 62 2.17 7.42 3.63
N SER A 63 2.20 7.89 2.38
CA SER A 63 0.99 8.26 1.65
C SER A 63 1.05 7.69 0.24
N ALA A 64 -0.08 7.23 -0.27
CA ALA A 64 -0.16 6.65 -1.60
C ALA A 64 -1.42 7.09 -2.32
N THR A 65 -1.33 7.18 -3.64
CA THR A 65 -2.46 7.41 -4.54
C THR A 65 -2.45 6.35 -5.64
N ILE A 66 -3.61 5.76 -5.91
CA ILE A 66 -3.82 4.79 -6.98
C ILE A 66 -4.85 5.37 -7.95
N ASP A 67 -4.55 5.33 -9.24
CA ASP A 67 -5.51 5.57 -10.31
C ASP A 67 -6.39 4.34 -10.49
N LEU A 68 -7.69 4.48 -10.21
CA LEU A 68 -8.64 3.37 -10.28
C LEU A 68 -8.89 2.92 -11.73
N ALA A 69 -8.70 3.79 -12.73
CA ALA A 69 -8.80 3.41 -14.14
C ALA A 69 -7.66 2.46 -14.55
N SER A 70 -6.55 2.43 -13.80
CA SER A 70 -5.38 1.60 -14.09
C SER A 70 -5.53 0.12 -13.72
N ILE A 71 -6.71 -0.29 -13.26
CA ILE A 71 -7.02 -1.68 -12.92
C ILE A 71 -6.77 -2.62 -14.10
N ASP A 72 -6.09 -3.72 -13.83
CA ASP A 72 -5.78 -4.78 -14.78
C ASP A 72 -5.98 -6.14 -14.11
N THR A 73 -6.89 -6.93 -14.65
CA THR A 73 -7.14 -8.31 -14.20
C THR A 73 -6.71 -9.35 -15.24
N GLY A 74 -6.01 -8.94 -16.29
CA GLY A 74 -5.65 -9.76 -17.44
C GLY A 74 -6.83 -10.09 -18.36
N ASN A 75 -7.96 -9.37 -18.24
CA ASN A 75 -9.12 -9.53 -19.12
C ASN A 75 -9.73 -8.16 -19.42
N ALA A 76 -9.52 -7.67 -20.64
CA ALA A 76 -9.91 -6.33 -21.05
C ALA A 76 -11.42 -6.06 -20.92
N ASP A 77 -12.28 -7.04 -21.23
CA ASP A 77 -13.74 -6.89 -21.10
C ASP A 77 -14.16 -6.75 -19.64
N ARG A 78 -13.55 -7.55 -18.75
CA ARG A 78 -13.79 -7.44 -17.30
C ARG A 78 -13.26 -6.12 -16.77
N ASP A 79 -12.09 -5.68 -17.20
CA ASP A 79 -11.49 -4.42 -16.75
C ASP A 79 -12.36 -3.22 -17.19
N ALA A 80 -12.86 -3.24 -18.44
CA ALA A 80 -13.80 -2.24 -18.93
C ALA A 80 -15.10 -2.23 -18.10
N HIS A 81 -15.63 -3.40 -17.76
CA HIS A 81 -16.83 -3.49 -16.92
C HIS A 81 -16.58 -2.97 -15.51
N VAL A 82 -15.48 -3.37 -14.85
CA VAL A 82 -15.14 -2.93 -13.48
C VAL A 82 -14.97 -1.42 -13.36
N ARG A 83 -14.47 -0.75 -14.41
CA ARG A 83 -14.32 0.71 -14.43
C ARG A 83 -15.66 1.45 -14.55
N ALA A 84 -16.70 0.80 -15.06
CA ALA A 84 -17.97 1.44 -15.39
C ALA A 84 -18.70 2.01 -14.16
N SER A 85 -19.70 2.87 -14.43
CA SER A 85 -20.43 3.66 -13.43
C SER A 85 -21.24 2.84 -12.42
N ASP A 86 -21.57 1.59 -12.76
CA ASP A 86 -22.29 0.66 -11.90
C ASP A 86 -21.38 -0.09 -10.92
N LEU A 87 -20.05 -0.06 -11.13
CA LEU A 87 -19.05 -0.73 -10.29
C LEU A 87 -18.13 0.28 -9.59
N LEU A 88 -16.90 0.50 -10.08
CA LEU A 88 -15.98 1.46 -9.44
C LEU A 88 -16.36 2.93 -9.71
N ASP A 89 -17.07 3.20 -10.82
CA ASP A 89 -17.41 4.55 -11.29
C ASP A 89 -16.17 5.46 -11.35
N VAL A 90 -15.15 5.06 -12.12
CA VAL A 90 -13.84 5.74 -12.12
C VAL A 90 -13.90 7.18 -12.61
N GLU A 91 -14.95 7.55 -13.36
CA GLU A 91 -15.20 8.94 -13.76
C GLU A 91 -15.55 9.83 -12.55
N LYS A 92 -16.26 9.29 -11.56
CA LYS A 92 -16.59 10.01 -10.31
C LYS A 92 -15.60 9.73 -9.18
N ARG A 93 -14.96 8.56 -9.20
CA ARG A 93 -13.99 8.10 -8.21
C ARG A 93 -12.69 7.77 -8.93
N PRO A 94 -11.93 8.78 -9.40
CA PRO A 94 -10.74 8.52 -10.21
C PRO A 94 -9.60 7.94 -9.38
N LYS A 95 -9.60 8.18 -8.07
CA LYS A 95 -8.46 7.86 -7.20
C LYS A 95 -8.89 7.09 -5.95
N MET A 96 -8.03 6.15 -5.56
CA MET A 96 -7.96 5.60 -4.22
C MET A 96 -6.75 6.22 -3.52
N ALA A 97 -6.90 6.62 -2.26
CA ALA A 97 -5.83 7.25 -1.49
C ALA A 97 -5.62 6.55 -0.15
N PHE A 98 -4.37 6.40 0.26
CA PHE A 98 -3.99 5.86 1.56
C PHE A 98 -3.12 6.86 2.32
N ARG A 99 -3.34 6.98 3.62
CA ARG A 99 -2.50 7.75 4.53
C ARG A 99 -2.25 6.98 5.82
N SER A 100 -0.98 6.73 6.15
CA SER A 100 -0.60 6.11 7.41
C SER A 100 -0.97 7.00 8.60
N THR A 101 -1.48 6.39 9.67
CA THR A 101 -1.74 7.04 10.96
C THR A 101 -0.77 6.57 12.03
N ARG A 102 -0.24 5.34 11.92
CA ARG A 102 0.74 4.78 12.85
C ARG A 102 1.60 3.74 12.14
N VAL A 103 2.89 3.76 12.46
CA VAL A 103 3.82 2.68 12.16
C VAL A 103 4.35 2.15 13.49
N SER A 104 4.44 0.83 13.62
CA SER A 104 5.04 0.17 14.78
C SER A 104 5.60 -1.18 14.39
N GLY A 105 6.66 -1.62 15.06
CA GLY A 105 7.36 -2.85 14.71
C GLY A 105 8.82 -2.76 15.06
N ALA A 106 9.55 -3.83 14.72
CA ALA A 106 11.00 -3.91 14.88
C ALA A 106 11.55 -5.06 14.03
N GLY A 107 12.83 -4.97 13.67
CA GLY A 107 13.46 -5.98 12.83
C GLY A 107 12.82 -6.02 11.45
N GLU A 108 12.38 -7.20 11.04
CA GLU A 108 11.72 -7.44 9.76
C GLU A 108 10.19 -7.27 9.84
N ASP A 109 9.60 -7.36 11.03
CA ASP A 109 8.15 -7.35 11.23
C ASP A 109 7.61 -5.98 11.67
N TRP A 110 6.73 -5.42 10.85
CA TRP A 110 6.11 -4.12 11.05
C TRP A 110 4.60 -4.17 10.84
N THR A 111 3.93 -3.17 11.39
CA THR A 111 2.49 -2.93 11.24
C THR A 111 2.29 -1.48 10.91
N MET A 112 1.49 -1.22 9.88
CA MET A 112 1.12 0.11 9.43
C MET A 112 -0.40 0.26 9.47
N ASP A 113 -0.88 1.05 10.43
CA ASP A 113 -2.26 1.50 10.45
C ASP A 113 -2.40 2.74 9.57
N GLY A 114 -3.53 2.85 8.88
CA GLY A 114 -3.83 4.02 8.08
C GLY A 114 -5.29 4.14 7.70
N GLU A 115 -5.57 5.16 6.91
CA GLU A 115 -6.89 5.46 6.38
C GLU A 115 -6.86 5.25 4.88
N LEU A 116 -7.74 4.38 4.38
CA LEU A 116 -7.96 4.15 2.96
C LEU A 116 -9.24 4.87 2.53
N THR A 117 -9.15 5.64 1.45
CA THR A 117 -10.25 6.41 0.88
C THR A 117 -10.53 5.95 -0.55
N ILE A 118 -11.78 5.63 -0.86
CA ILE A 118 -12.26 5.29 -2.21
C ILE A 118 -13.50 6.15 -2.49
N GLY A 119 -13.38 7.11 -3.43
CA GLY A 119 -14.39 8.15 -3.58
C GLY A 119 -14.53 8.98 -2.31
N ASP A 120 -15.76 9.13 -1.80
CA ASP A 120 -16.05 9.91 -0.59
C ASP A 120 -16.02 9.08 0.70
N VAL A 121 -15.65 7.80 0.63
CA VAL A 121 -15.68 6.89 1.79
C VAL A 121 -14.27 6.60 2.28
N THR A 122 -14.02 6.95 3.55
CA THR A 122 -12.77 6.65 4.26
C THR A 122 -13.00 5.60 5.35
N ARG A 123 -12.10 4.60 5.42
CA ARG A 123 -12.11 3.55 6.45
C ARG A 123 -10.69 3.29 6.97
N PRO A 124 -10.54 2.90 8.24
CA PRO A 124 -9.26 2.43 8.75
C PRO A 124 -8.89 1.09 8.09
N VAL A 125 -7.60 0.91 7.80
CA VAL A 125 -7.02 -0.35 7.36
C VAL A 125 -5.68 -0.55 8.05
N THR A 126 -5.36 -1.80 8.37
CA THR A 126 -4.07 -2.21 8.93
C THR A 126 -3.37 -3.07 7.90
N LEU A 127 -2.11 -2.74 7.62
CA LEU A 127 -1.21 -3.53 6.79
C LEU A 127 -0.15 -4.18 7.66
N ALA A 128 0.03 -5.49 7.52
CA ALA A 128 1.23 -6.17 8.00
C ALA A 128 2.34 -5.90 6.98
N VAL A 129 3.50 -5.46 7.46
CA VAL A 129 4.62 -5.01 6.62
C VAL A 129 5.85 -5.83 6.98
N GLU A 130 6.49 -6.43 6.00
CA GLU A 130 7.78 -7.09 6.12
C GLU A 130 8.86 -6.19 5.51
N PHE A 131 9.93 -5.93 6.25
CA PHE A 131 11.11 -5.24 5.73
C PHE A 131 12.08 -6.27 5.12
N GLY A 132 12.21 -6.26 3.80
CA GLY A 132 13.03 -7.21 3.04
C GLY A 132 14.53 -6.86 2.99
N GLY A 133 14.93 -5.73 3.57
CA GLY A 133 16.33 -5.32 3.68
C GLY A 133 16.70 -4.07 2.89
N LEU A 134 17.96 -3.67 3.04
CA LEU A 134 18.60 -2.50 2.42
C LEU A 134 19.85 -2.97 1.69
N VAL A 135 19.99 -2.61 0.40
CA VAL A 135 21.11 -3.08 -0.43
C VAL A 135 21.65 -1.96 -1.34
N ASP A 136 22.97 -1.92 -1.54
CA ASP A 136 23.59 -1.13 -2.60
C ASP A 136 23.29 -1.77 -3.97
N VAL A 137 22.62 -1.04 -4.85
CA VAL A 137 22.29 -1.56 -6.19
C VAL A 137 23.55 -1.54 -7.06
N PRO A 138 23.89 -2.64 -7.76
CA PRO A 138 25.14 -2.77 -8.51
C PRO A 138 25.08 -2.08 -9.88
N MET A 139 24.51 -0.87 -9.92
CA MET A 139 24.44 0.02 -11.08
C MET A 139 24.99 1.38 -10.66
N GLU A 140 25.86 1.96 -11.48
CA GLU A 140 26.49 3.25 -11.19
C GLU A 140 25.41 4.33 -10.96
N GLY A 141 25.50 5.02 -9.82
CA GLY A 141 24.56 6.09 -9.45
C GLY A 141 23.18 5.63 -8.95
N ALA A 142 22.91 4.32 -8.84
CA ALA A 142 21.61 3.81 -8.42
C ALA A 142 21.35 3.93 -6.90
N GLY A 143 22.39 4.13 -6.09
CA GLY A 143 22.29 4.28 -4.64
C GLY A 143 21.84 3.01 -3.92
N ARG A 144 21.40 3.17 -2.66
CA ARG A 144 20.84 2.08 -1.85
C ARG A 144 19.34 2.00 -2.00
N HIS A 145 18.81 0.79 -1.98
CA HIS A 145 17.39 0.50 -2.13
C HIS A 145 16.88 -0.31 -0.95
N ALA A 146 15.70 0.04 -0.46
CA ALA A 146 14.99 -0.67 0.59
C ALA A 146 13.76 -1.38 0.01
N GLY A 147 13.58 -2.65 0.34
CA GLY A 147 12.44 -3.47 -0.09
C GLY A 147 11.45 -3.74 1.04
N PHE A 148 10.15 -3.75 0.71
CA PHE A 148 9.07 -4.04 1.63
C PHE A 148 8.01 -4.91 0.96
N GLU A 149 7.50 -5.90 1.68
CA GLU A 149 6.22 -6.54 1.36
C GLU A 149 5.16 -6.01 2.33
N ALA A 150 3.94 -5.76 1.87
CA ALA A 150 2.84 -5.46 2.77
C ALA A 150 1.55 -6.18 2.36
N THR A 151 0.84 -6.71 3.35
CA THR A 151 -0.42 -7.42 3.15
C THR A 151 -1.52 -6.86 4.02
N GLY A 152 -2.74 -6.91 3.52
CA GLY A 152 -3.92 -6.43 4.25
C GLY A 152 -5.21 -6.93 3.62
N GLU A 153 -6.32 -6.57 4.22
CA GLU A 153 -7.65 -6.93 3.72
C GLU A 153 -8.62 -5.77 3.89
N ILE A 154 -9.51 -5.60 2.93
CA ILE A 154 -10.65 -4.69 3.03
C ILE A 154 -11.96 -5.42 2.71
N ARG A 155 -13.07 -4.87 3.20
CA ARG A 155 -14.42 -5.29 2.86
C ARG A 155 -14.99 -4.31 1.85
N ARG A 156 -15.31 -4.77 0.64
CA ARG A 156 -15.72 -3.89 -0.46
C ARG A 156 -17.06 -3.18 -0.19
N SER A 157 -17.97 -3.81 0.56
CA SER A 157 -19.25 -3.22 0.97
C SER A 157 -19.08 -1.96 1.82
N GLU A 158 -18.00 -1.88 2.60
CA GLU A 158 -17.74 -0.73 3.48
C GLU A 158 -17.45 0.55 2.71
N TYR A 159 -17.14 0.44 1.41
CA TYR A 159 -16.90 1.51 0.44
C TYR A 159 -18.06 1.67 -0.57
N GLY A 160 -19.19 0.99 -0.35
CA GLY A 160 -20.33 1.00 -1.26
C GLY A 160 -20.08 0.30 -2.58
N LEU A 161 -19.14 -0.66 -2.62
CA LEU A 161 -18.83 -1.48 -3.79
C LEU A 161 -19.52 -2.84 -3.66
N ASP A 162 -20.85 -2.85 -3.56
CA ASP A 162 -21.70 -4.03 -3.24
C ASP A 162 -22.20 -4.85 -4.44
N PHE A 163 -21.59 -4.66 -5.61
CA PHE A 163 -22.03 -5.31 -6.86
C PHE A 163 -21.87 -6.84 -6.86
N ALA A 164 -22.55 -7.54 -7.77
CA ALA A 164 -22.44 -9.00 -7.97
C ALA A 164 -22.50 -9.85 -6.67
N PRO A 165 -23.50 -9.65 -5.79
CA PRO A 165 -23.63 -10.41 -4.55
C PRO A 165 -23.79 -11.91 -4.85
N GLY A 166 -23.14 -12.75 -4.04
CA GLY A 166 -23.10 -14.21 -4.23
C GLY A 166 -22.15 -14.69 -5.33
N LEU A 167 -21.78 -13.83 -6.29
CA LEU A 167 -20.79 -14.13 -7.32
C LEU A 167 -19.38 -13.73 -6.88
N LEU A 168 -19.23 -12.58 -6.21
CA LEU A 168 -17.96 -12.10 -5.68
C LEU A 168 -17.96 -12.08 -4.15
N GLY A 169 -16.84 -12.50 -3.57
CA GLY A 169 -16.61 -12.46 -2.13
C GLY A 169 -16.59 -11.03 -1.59
N GLU A 170 -16.77 -10.92 -0.27
CA GLU A 170 -16.77 -9.63 0.43
C GLU A 170 -15.36 -9.07 0.64
N VAL A 171 -14.41 -9.96 0.91
CA VAL A 171 -13.04 -9.61 1.25
C VAL A 171 -12.20 -9.48 -0.01
N VAL A 172 -11.53 -8.34 -0.13
CA VAL A 172 -10.44 -8.10 -1.09
C VAL A 172 -9.14 -8.14 -0.30
N LYS A 173 -8.28 -9.10 -0.65
CA LYS A 173 -6.91 -9.19 -0.13
C LYS A 173 -6.03 -8.22 -0.90
N ILE A 174 -5.19 -7.49 -0.19
CA ILE A 174 -4.18 -6.57 -0.69
C ILE A 174 -2.82 -7.22 -0.52
N GLN A 175 -1.99 -7.13 -1.55
CA GLN A 175 -0.57 -7.51 -1.51
C GLN A 175 0.24 -6.45 -2.25
N LEU A 176 1.21 -5.90 -1.55
CA LEU A 176 2.06 -4.81 -2.01
C LEU A 176 3.50 -5.29 -1.98
N ASP A 177 4.22 -5.07 -3.07
CA ASP A 177 5.67 -5.20 -3.13
C ASP A 177 6.20 -3.80 -3.43
N MET A 178 7.05 -3.24 -2.58
CA MET A 178 7.49 -1.86 -2.69
C MET A 178 9.00 -1.77 -2.58
N GLN A 179 9.61 -1.07 -3.51
CA GLN A 179 11.03 -0.74 -3.47
C GLN A 179 11.20 0.76 -3.49
N PHE A 180 12.07 1.26 -2.62
CA PHE A 180 12.36 2.68 -2.53
C PHE A 180 13.85 2.96 -2.59
N VAL A 181 14.20 4.08 -3.20
CA VAL A 181 15.55 4.61 -3.33
C VAL A 181 15.86 5.51 -2.14
N GLU A 182 17.01 5.28 -1.52
CA GLU A 182 17.49 6.10 -0.41
C GLU A 182 17.70 7.56 -0.86
N PRO A 183 17.27 8.56 -0.07
CA PRO A 183 17.59 9.95 -0.36
C PRO A 183 19.11 10.17 -0.42
N ALA A 184 19.54 11.01 -1.34
CA ALA A 184 20.92 11.48 -1.34
C ALA A 184 21.24 12.18 -0.01
N ALA A 185 22.45 11.97 0.51
CA ALA A 185 22.93 12.73 1.66
C ALA A 185 22.92 14.23 1.33
N ALA A 186 22.30 15.02 2.20
CA ALA A 186 22.27 16.48 2.09
C ALA A 186 23.65 17.12 2.27
#